data_AF-A0ABD1EDJ7-F1
#
_entry.id   AF-A0ABD1EDJ7-F1
#
_cell.length_a   1.000
_cell.length_b   1.000
_cell.length_c   1.000
_cell.angle_alpha   90.00
_cell.angle_beta   90.00
_cell.angle_gamma   90.00
#
_symmetry.space_group_name_H-M   'P 1'
#
loop_
_entity.id
_entity.type
_entity.pdbx_description
1 polymer ?
#
loop_
_entity_poly.entity_id
_entity_poly.type
_entity_poly.pdbx_seq_one_letter_code
_entity_poly.pdbx_strand_id
1 'polypeptide(L)'
;MDKFGRSPSTINNRKNIKMVHAFPTNTLSYGENDHYDAEYRSICNLKDPVHKNDATNKAYVDSKLEELQHADVSIKVVNVDKKLEILRRTIQIMENQITNIDERLYAVAVEKFHQLKNKLMIHKIT
;
A
#
# COMPACT_ATOMS: atom_id res chain seq x y z
N MET A 1 27.50 29.48 65.44
CA MET A 1 26.22 29.07 64.82
C MET A 1 25.40 30.35 64.59
N ASP A 2 24.81 30.52 63.41
CA ASP A 2 23.86 31.63 63.19
C ASP A 2 22.49 31.31 63.81
N LYS A 3 21.59 32.29 63.86
CA LYS A 3 20.21 32.16 64.39
C LYS A 3 19.34 31.09 63.70
N PHE A 4 19.87 30.41 62.70
CA PHE A 4 19.23 29.31 61.97
C PHE A 4 19.95 27.98 62.18
N GLY A 5 20.84 27.88 63.18
CA GLY A 5 21.52 26.63 63.52
C GLY A 5 22.48 26.13 62.46
N ARG A 6 22.88 26.97 61.48
CA ARG A 6 23.83 26.56 60.44
C ARG A 6 25.26 26.77 60.96
N SER A 7 26.06 25.73 60.87
CA SER A 7 27.50 25.82 61.08
C SER A 7 28.12 26.65 59.94
N PRO A 8 29.09 27.56 60.22
CA PRO A 8 29.74 28.33 59.17
C PRO A 8 30.40 27.40 58.16
N SER A 9 30.02 27.49 56.89
CA SER A 9 30.65 26.73 55.82
C SER A 9 32.05 27.29 55.54
N THR A 10 33.08 26.54 55.89
CA THR A 10 34.46 26.81 55.47
C THR A 10 34.56 26.56 53.96
N ILE A 11 34.57 27.63 53.15
CA ILE A 11 34.80 27.54 51.70
C ILE A 11 36.31 27.38 51.48
N ASN A 12 36.78 26.14 51.38
CA ASN A 12 38.16 25.84 50.98
C ASN A 12 38.20 25.51 49.47
N ASN A 13 38.75 26.45 48.69
CA ASN A 13 39.38 26.29 47.36
C ASN A 13 38.87 25.19 46.41
N ARG A 14 37.73 25.43 45.74
CA ARG A 14 37.30 24.66 44.55
C ARG A 14 37.98 25.12 43.24
N LYS A 15 39.30 25.32 43.22
CA LYS A 15 40.00 25.66 41.96
C LYS A 15 40.67 24.48 41.25
N ASN A 16 40.57 23.26 41.77
CA ASN A 16 41.25 22.09 41.18
C ASN A 16 40.40 20.80 41.17
N ILE A 17 39.10 20.88 40.89
CA ILE A 17 38.39 19.69 40.42
C ILE A 17 38.61 19.63 38.91
N LYS A 18 39.76 19.10 38.49
CA LYS A 18 39.91 18.59 37.11
C LYS A 18 38.86 17.50 36.97
N MET A 19 37.85 17.72 36.13
CA MET A 19 36.87 16.69 35.74
C MET A 19 37.63 15.49 35.20
N VAL A 20 37.74 14.46 36.03
CA VAL A 20 38.41 13.18 35.73
C VAL A 20 37.45 12.38 34.84
N HIS A 21 37.90 12.08 33.61
CA HIS A 21 37.30 11.17 32.64
C HIS A 21 35.83 11.40 32.28
N ALA A 22 35.60 12.04 31.13
CA ALA A 22 34.31 11.96 30.45
C ALA A 22 34.02 10.48 30.14
N PHE A 23 33.11 9.87 30.89
CA PHE A 23 32.49 8.63 30.48
C PHE A 23 31.79 8.88 29.14
N PRO A 24 31.92 8.00 28.12
CA PRO A 24 31.07 8.08 26.95
C PRO A 24 29.63 7.88 27.45
N THR A 25 28.92 9.00 27.57
CA THR A 25 27.54 9.01 27.99
C THR A 25 26.72 8.72 26.74
N ASN A 26 25.86 7.70 26.79
CA ASN A 26 24.83 7.46 25.78
C ASN A 26 23.74 8.54 25.89
N THR A 27 24.16 9.80 25.89
CA THR A 27 23.32 10.97 26.03
C THR A 27 23.38 11.74 24.74
N LEU A 28 22.24 12.26 24.33
CA LEU A 28 22.18 13.24 23.26
C LEU A 28 22.86 14.51 23.75
N SER A 29 23.66 15.14 22.89
CA SER A 29 24.19 16.46 23.18
C SER A 29 23.10 17.50 22.95
N TYR A 30 23.19 18.63 23.64
CA TYR A 30 22.27 19.74 23.46
C TYR A 30 22.87 20.70 22.43
N GLY A 31 22.22 20.83 21.28
CA GLY A 31 22.62 21.73 20.20
C GLY A 31 22.18 23.17 20.45
N GLU A 32 22.69 24.08 19.62
CA GLU A 32 22.17 25.44 19.55
C GLU A 32 20.72 25.40 19.03
N ASN A 33 19.82 26.18 19.66
CA ASN A 33 18.36 26.22 19.39
C ASN A 33 17.48 25.15 20.05
N ASP A 34 17.83 24.71 21.26
CA ASP A 34 16.99 23.81 22.07
C ASP A 34 16.69 22.45 21.43
N HIS A 35 17.64 21.94 20.65
CA HIS A 35 17.57 20.65 19.99
C HIS A 35 18.51 19.63 20.64
N TYR A 36 18.14 18.36 20.59
CA TYR A 36 19.01 17.26 20.97
C TYR A 36 19.68 16.68 19.72
N ASP A 37 21.01 16.58 19.74
CA ASP A 37 21.84 16.02 18.68
C ASP A 37 22.33 14.62 19.06
N ALA A 38 22.22 13.69 18.12
CA ALA A 38 22.71 12.33 18.26
C ALA A 38 24.17 12.18 17.80
N GLU A 39 24.81 13.24 17.30
CA GLU A 39 26.20 13.27 16.85
C GLU A 39 26.49 12.16 15.82
N TYR A 40 25.60 12.02 14.83
CA TYR A 40 25.64 10.97 13.80
C TYR A 40 25.51 9.53 14.32
N ARG A 41 25.10 9.33 15.57
CA ARG A 41 24.83 7.99 16.13
C ARG A 41 23.38 7.60 15.92
N SER A 42 23.15 6.29 15.81
CA SER A 42 21.79 5.74 15.79
C SER A 42 21.15 5.83 17.18
N ILE A 43 19.87 6.21 17.22
CA ILE A 43 19.05 6.12 18.44
C ILE A 43 18.34 4.77 18.40
N CYS A 44 18.64 3.89 19.37
CA CYS A 44 18.11 2.54 19.45
C CYS A 44 17.09 2.38 20.58
N ASN A 45 16.38 1.24 20.61
CA ASN A 45 15.39 0.88 21.63
C ASN A 45 14.20 1.84 21.76
N LEU A 46 13.81 2.48 20.66
CA LEU A 46 12.58 3.27 20.58
C LEU A 46 11.38 2.34 20.41
N LYS A 47 10.38 2.48 21.30
CA LYS A 47 9.09 1.82 21.14
C LYS A 47 8.30 2.46 19.98
N ASP A 48 7.30 1.75 19.48
CA ASP A 48 6.40 2.29 18.47
C ASP A 48 5.72 3.59 18.95
N PRO A 49 5.60 4.60 18.07
CA PRO A 49 4.98 5.87 18.41
C PRO A 49 3.48 5.69 18.68
N VAL A 50 2.95 6.40 19.68
CA VAL A 50 1.52 6.39 20.04
C VAL A 50 0.88 7.75 19.79
N HIS A 51 1.62 8.83 20.01
CA HIS A 51 1.16 10.20 19.83
C HIS A 51 1.81 10.85 18.62
N LYS A 52 1.19 11.95 18.16
CA LYS A 52 1.61 12.69 16.95
C LYS A 52 3.08 13.16 16.97
N ASN A 53 3.63 13.42 18.14
CA ASN A 53 4.96 14.01 18.31
C ASN A 53 6.00 13.00 18.81
N ASP A 54 5.66 11.71 18.85
CA ASP A 54 6.60 10.67 19.25
C ASP A 54 7.60 10.41 18.10
N ALA A 55 8.87 10.17 18.46
CA ALA A 55 9.87 9.74 17.49
C ALA A 55 9.51 8.34 16.96
N THR A 56 9.57 8.16 15.64
CA THR A 56 9.30 6.86 15.02
C THR A 56 10.55 5.98 15.00
N ASN A 57 10.34 4.66 14.98
CA ASN A 57 11.41 3.68 14.75
C ASN A 57 11.28 3.09 13.32
N LYS A 58 12.34 2.41 12.85
CA LYS A 58 12.36 1.83 11.51
C LYS A 58 11.27 0.77 11.29
N ALA A 59 11.05 -0.10 12.28
CA ALA A 59 10.05 -1.18 12.18
C ALA A 59 8.64 -0.63 11.96
N TYR A 60 8.27 0.43 12.68
CA TYR A 60 7.00 1.13 12.49
C TYR A 60 6.89 1.69 11.06
N VAL A 61 7.91 2.40 10.58
CA VAL A 61 7.89 2.98 9.22
C VAL A 61 7.81 1.90 8.15
N ASP A 62 8.59 0.83 8.26
CA ASP A 62 8.57 -0.30 7.32
C ASP A 62 7.17 -0.95 7.30
N SER A 63 6.54 -1.19 8.46
CA SER A 63 5.20 -1.79 8.52
C SER A 63 4.14 -0.93 7.82
N LYS A 64 4.22 0.40 7.97
CA LYS A 64 3.33 1.33 7.27
C LYS A 64 3.59 1.38 5.78
N LEU A 65 4.84 1.22 5.36
CA LEU A 65 5.19 1.13 3.95
C LEU A 65 4.67 -0.17 3.32
N GLU A 66 4.76 -1.30 4.02
CA GLU A 66 4.19 -2.58 3.58
C GLU A 66 2.67 -2.49 3.44
N GLU A 67 1.97 -1.91 4.42
CA GLU A 67 0.52 -1.63 4.35
C GLU A 67 0.15 -0.83 3.08
N LEU A 68 0.95 0.20 2.75
CA LEU A 68 0.74 1.02 1.55
C LEU A 68 1.07 0.29 0.24
N GLN A 69 2.11 -0.55 0.21
CA GLN A 69 2.46 -1.35 -0.97
C GLN A 69 1.40 -2.40 -1.30
N HIS A 70 0.76 -2.98 -0.28
CA HIS A 70 -0.39 -3.86 -0.48
C HIS A 70 -1.66 -3.11 -0.91
N ALA A 71 -1.81 -1.83 -0.53
CA ALA A 71 -2.93 -1.00 -0.96
C ALA A 71 -2.87 -0.64 -2.46
N ASP A 72 -1.68 -0.50 -3.06
CA ASP A 72 -1.53 -0.15 -4.49
C ASP A 72 -1.98 -1.28 -5.45
N VAL A 73 -2.10 -2.52 -4.94
CA VAL A 73 -2.74 -3.62 -5.68
C VAL A 73 -4.23 -3.32 -5.92
N SER A 74 -4.91 -2.66 -4.98
CA SER A 74 -6.35 -2.37 -5.09
C SER A 74 -6.67 -1.35 -6.19
N ILE A 75 -5.78 -0.39 -6.49
CA ILE A 75 -6.03 0.64 -7.51
C ILE A 75 -5.87 0.09 -8.93
N LYS A 76 -4.95 -0.86 -9.16
CA LYS A 76 -4.85 -1.56 -10.46
C LYS A 76 -5.99 -2.54 -10.68
N VAL A 77 -6.45 -3.23 -9.63
CA VAL A 77 -7.54 -4.21 -9.70
C VAL A 77 -8.87 -3.55 -10.11
N VAL A 78 -9.20 -2.37 -9.57
CA VAL A 78 -10.45 -1.65 -9.93
C VAL A 78 -10.54 -1.30 -11.42
N ASN A 79 -9.41 -0.96 -12.05
CA ASN A 79 -9.38 -0.68 -13.50
C ASN A 79 -9.45 -1.98 -14.34
N VAL A 80 -9.01 -3.12 -13.81
CA VAL A 80 -9.17 -4.44 -14.44
C VAL A 80 -10.63 -4.89 -14.35
N ASP A 81 -11.32 -4.65 -13.23
CA ASP A 81 -12.71 -5.06 -13.02
C ASP A 81 -13.67 -4.41 -14.01
N LYS A 82 -13.54 -3.09 -14.27
CA LYS A 82 -14.36 -2.39 -15.27
C LYS A 82 -14.10 -2.89 -16.69
N LYS A 83 -12.83 -3.14 -17.04
CA LYS A 83 -12.47 -3.72 -18.34
C LYS A 83 -13.02 -5.14 -18.49
N LEU A 84 -13.01 -5.91 -17.41
CA LEU A 84 -13.55 -7.26 -17.35
C LEU A 84 -15.07 -7.29 -17.47
N GLU A 85 -15.78 -6.34 -16.87
CA GLU A 85 -17.22 -6.17 -17.02
C GLU A 85 -17.60 -5.84 -18.46
N ILE A 86 -16.91 -4.88 -19.08
CA ILE A 86 -17.10 -4.53 -20.50
C ILE A 86 -16.82 -5.75 -21.38
N LEU A 87 -15.72 -6.47 -21.12
CA LEU A 87 -15.36 -7.66 -21.89
C LEU A 87 -16.43 -8.76 -21.78
N ARG A 88 -16.93 -9.04 -20.57
CA ARG A 88 -18.02 -10.00 -20.33
C ARG A 88 -19.29 -9.61 -21.08
N ARG A 89 -19.65 -8.32 -21.06
CA ARG A 89 -20.83 -7.82 -21.79
C ARG A 89 -20.68 -7.98 -23.30
N THR A 90 -19.50 -7.69 -23.84
CA THR A 90 -19.20 -7.86 -25.27
C THR A 90 -19.24 -9.33 -25.67
N ILE A 91 -18.69 -10.24 -24.87
CA ILE A 91 -18.75 -11.70 -25.12
C ILE A 91 -20.20 -12.16 -25.19
N GLN A 92 -21.03 -11.78 -24.22
CA GLN A 92 -22.45 -12.16 -24.21
C GLN A 92 -23.20 -11.69 -25.46
N ILE A 93 -22.93 -10.46 -25.93
CA ILE A 93 -23.54 -9.91 -27.15
C ILE A 93 -23.10 -10.73 -28.36
N MET A 94 -21.81 -11.08 -28.46
CA MET A 94 -21.30 -11.90 -29.56
C MET A 94 -21.89 -13.30 -29.55
N GLU A 95 -22.02 -13.94 -28.39
CA GLU A 95 -22.65 -15.27 -28.26
C GLU A 95 -24.11 -15.26 -28.74
N ASN A 96 -24.87 -14.22 -28.41
CA ASN A 96 -26.25 -14.06 -28.87
C ASN A 96 -26.31 -13.85 -30.40
N GLN A 97 -25.37 -13.08 -30.96
CA GLN A 97 -25.29 -12.87 -32.40
C GLN A 97 -24.95 -14.15 -33.16
N ILE A 98 -24.01 -14.95 -32.65
CA ILE A 98 -23.63 -16.25 -33.25
C ILE A 98 -24.85 -17.17 -33.28
N THR A 99 -25.55 -17.28 -32.15
CA THR A 99 -26.76 -18.12 -32.04
C THR A 99 -27.82 -17.70 -33.08
N ASN A 100 -28.07 -16.40 -33.24
CA ASN A 100 -29.03 -15.91 -34.24
C ASN A 100 -28.60 -16.20 -35.68
N ILE A 101 -27.30 -16.13 -35.99
CA ILE A 101 -26.77 -16.46 -37.31
C ILE A 101 -26.99 -17.96 -37.60
N ASP A 102 -26.70 -18.83 -36.63
CA ASP A 102 -26.88 -20.27 -36.77
C ASP A 102 -28.34 -20.64 -37.07
N GLU A 103 -29.29 -20.06 -36.33
CA GLU A 103 -30.73 -20.25 -36.56
C GLU A 103 -31.16 -19.82 -37.97
N ARG A 104 -30.67 -18.66 -38.43
CA ARG A 104 -30.99 -18.14 -39.77
C ARG A 104 -30.37 -18.99 -40.88
N LEU A 105 -29.14 -19.46 -40.69
CA LEU A 105 -28.47 -20.33 -41.66
C LEU A 105 -29.21 -21.66 -41.80
N TYR A 106 -29.64 -22.24 -40.67
CA TYR A 106 -30.45 -23.45 -40.66
C TYR A 106 -31.77 -23.24 -41.42
N ALA A 107 -32.49 -22.15 -41.15
CA ALA A 107 -33.74 -21.84 -41.84
C ALA A 107 -33.55 -21.74 -43.37
N VAL A 108 -32.51 -21.05 -43.83
CA VAL A 108 -32.19 -20.92 -45.26
C VAL A 108 -31.83 -22.25 -45.89
N ALA A 109 -31.08 -23.11 -45.19
CA ALA A 109 -30.72 -24.44 -45.68
C ALA A 109 -31.97 -25.32 -45.85
N VAL A 110 -32.88 -25.30 -44.89
CA VAL A 110 -34.16 -26.01 -44.96
C VAL A 110 -35.01 -25.52 -46.13
N GLU A 111 -35.11 -24.21 -46.33
CA GLU A 111 -35.89 -23.64 -47.43
C GLU A 111 -35.32 -24.05 -48.80
N LYS A 112 -34.00 -23.95 -48.99
CA LYS A 112 -33.34 -24.39 -50.23
C LYS A 112 -33.54 -25.88 -50.51
N PHE A 113 -33.50 -26.72 -49.48
CA PHE A 113 -33.76 -28.15 -49.64
C PHE A 113 -35.19 -28.41 -50.14
N HIS A 114 -36.20 -27.72 -49.58
CA HIS A 114 -37.58 -27.83 -50.04
C HIS A 114 -37.75 -27.36 -51.50
N GLN A 115 -37.14 -26.24 -51.87
CA GLN A 115 -37.19 -25.72 -53.25
C GLN A 115 -36.58 -26.71 -54.25
N LEU A 116 -35.43 -27.33 -53.92
CA LEU A 116 -34.79 -28.33 -54.77
C LEU A 116 -35.64 -29.60 -54.91
N LYS A 117 -36.20 -30.10 -53.81
CA LYS A 117 -37.10 -31.26 -53.82
C LYS A 117 -38.31 -31.02 -54.73
N ASN A 118 -38.92 -29.84 -54.66
CA ASN A 118 -40.07 -29.48 -55.51
C ASN A 118 -39.69 -29.39 -56.99
N LYS A 119 -38.55 -28.77 -57.33
CA LYS A 119 -38.05 -28.73 -58.71
C LYS A 119 -37.80 -30.13 -59.28
N LEU A 120 -37.21 -31.03 -58.49
CA LEU A 120 -36.95 -32.41 -58.92
C LEU A 120 -38.25 -33.20 -59.15
N MET A 121 -39.28 -32.98 -58.34
CA MET A 121 -40.58 -33.64 -58.50
C MET A 121 -41.27 -33.20 -59.80
N ILE A 122 -41.29 -31.90 -60.09
CA ILE A 122 -41.91 -31.37 -61.32
C ILE A 122 -41.24 -31.97 -62.57
N HIS A 123 -39.91 -32.05 -62.58
CA HIS A 123 -39.17 -32.58 -63.73
C HIS A 123 -39.36 -34.10 -63.96
N LYS A 124 -39.85 -34.86 -62.96
CA LYS A 124 -40.14 -36.29 -63.11
C LYS A 124 -41.56 -36.58 -63.65
N ILE A 125 -42.41 -35.56 -63.76
CA ILE A 125 -43.83 -35.69 -64.15
C ILE A 125 -44.08 -35.15 -65.57
N THR A 126 -43.09 -34.47 -66.18
CA THR A 126 -43.18 -33.92 -67.55
C THR A 126 -42.30 -34.73 -68.49
#